data_AF-A0A9D8E9V8-F1
#
_entry.id   AF-A0A9D8E9V8-F1
#
_cell.length_a   1.000
_cell.length_b   1.000
_cell.length_c   1.000
_cell.angle_alpha   90.00
_cell.angle_beta   90.00
_cell.angle_gamma   90.00
#
_symmetry.space_group_name_H-M   'P 1'
#
loop_
_entity.id
_entity.type
_entity.pdbx_description
1 polymer ?
#
loop_
_entity_poly.entity_id
_entity_poly.type
_entity_poly.pdbx_seq_one_letter_code
_entity_poly.pdbx_strand_id
1 'polypeptide(L)'
;MKVLIRVEEPGEDEAISEVHIRAFGRTAEAEVVESLRGRGALLASLVALVRDRIVGHVALSPVEVGGMPRAAVALGPLAVDPDYQGRGIGALLVDAFLQHCRVRDEGLVVVLGYPGYYGRFGFVPAERFGLHYRDAGEAFQALEVRPGAAEGLAGEVHYHPAFDGA
;
A
#
# COMPACT_ATOMS: atom_id res chain seq x y z
N MET A 1 18.53 7.39 14.70
CA MET A 1 18.16 5.99 14.44
C MET A 1 18.32 5.74 12.94
N LYS A 2 19.12 4.76 12.53
CA LYS A 2 19.28 4.43 11.10
C LYS A 2 18.19 3.43 10.72
N VAL A 3 17.40 3.76 9.69
CA VAL A 3 16.38 2.89 9.11
C VAL A 3 16.86 2.49 7.73
N LEU A 4 16.85 1.20 7.42
CA LEU A 4 17.08 0.68 6.08
C LEU A 4 15.73 0.30 5.48
N ILE A 5 15.43 0.74 4.26
CA ILE A 5 14.28 0.24 3.51
C ILE A 5 14.79 -0.56 2.32
N ARG A 6 14.22 -1.75 2.14
CA ARG A 6 14.50 -2.61 0.99
C ARG A 6 13.29 -3.45 0.63
N VAL A 7 13.38 -4.11 -0.52
CA VAL A 7 12.48 -5.21 -0.85
C VAL A 7 12.68 -6.34 0.18
N GLU A 8 11.60 -6.99 0.55
CA GLU A 8 11.60 -8.23 1.30
C GLU A 8 12.56 -9.29 0.72
N GLU A 9 13.14 -10.09 1.59
CA GLU A 9 13.92 -11.27 1.26
C GLU A 9 13.14 -12.57 1.58
N PRO A 10 13.39 -13.68 0.87
CA PRO A 10 12.72 -14.95 1.14
C PRO A 10 12.90 -15.40 2.60
N GLY A 11 11.81 -15.82 3.23
CA GLY A 11 11.81 -16.28 4.63
C GLY A 11 11.47 -15.20 5.66
N GLU A 12 11.18 -13.97 5.24
CA GLU A 12 10.78 -12.88 6.14
C GLU A 12 9.27 -12.79 6.39
N ASP A 13 8.49 -13.71 5.82
CA ASP A 13 7.02 -13.73 5.88
C ASP A 13 6.49 -13.63 7.31
N GLU A 14 7.02 -14.44 8.22
CA GLU A 14 6.59 -14.49 9.63
C GLU A 14 6.86 -13.15 10.35
N ALA A 15 8.03 -12.54 10.10
CA ALA A 15 8.39 -11.26 10.70
C ALA A 15 7.50 -10.12 10.16
N ILE A 16 7.13 -10.17 8.89
CA ILE A 16 6.18 -9.23 8.27
C ILE A 16 4.79 -9.41 8.89
N SER A 17 4.31 -10.64 9.00
CA SER A 17 3.02 -10.95 9.63
C SER A 17 2.98 -10.49 11.09
N GLU A 18 4.06 -10.68 11.85
CA GLU A 18 4.16 -10.18 13.23
C GLU A 18 4.03 -8.66 13.30
N VAL A 19 4.66 -7.91 12.39
CA VAL A 19 4.56 -6.44 12.35
C VAL A 19 3.12 -5.98 12.12
N HIS A 20 2.39 -6.61 11.19
CA HIS A 20 0.97 -6.28 10.97
C HIS A 20 0.11 -6.63 12.19
N ILE A 21 0.29 -7.83 12.74
CA ILE A 21 -0.47 -8.28 13.91
C ILE A 21 -0.26 -7.33 15.09
N ARG A 22 0.98 -6.92 15.34
CA ARG A 22 1.30 -5.96 16.41
C ARG A 22 0.74 -4.56 16.12
N ALA A 23 0.82 -4.09 14.88
CA ALA A 23 0.37 -2.76 14.51
C ALA A 23 -1.17 -2.60 14.55
N PHE A 24 -1.91 -3.62 14.13
CA PHE A 24 -3.37 -3.58 14.02
C PHE A 24 -4.10 -4.33 15.16
N GLY A 25 -3.40 -5.13 15.95
CA GLY A 25 -3.98 -5.91 17.06
C GLY A 25 -4.84 -7.09 16.62
N ARG A 26 -4.76 -7.50 15.35
CA ARG A 26 -5.54 -8.57 14.71
C ARG A 26 -4.77 -9.17 13.54
N THR A 27 -5.23 -10.30 12.99
CA THR A 27 -4.52 -11.02 11.91
C THR A 27 -4.90 -10.58 10.50
N ALA A 28 -6.01 -9.87 10.32
CA ALA A 28 -6.58 -9.59 9.01
C ALA A 28 -5.58 -8.98 8.01
N GLU A 29 -4.80 -7.96 8.39
CA GLU A 29 -3.81 -7.35 7.49
C GLU A 29 -2.64 -8.29 7.17
N ALA A 30 -2.23 -9.15 8.11
CA ALA A 30 -1.23 -10.18 7.83
C ALA A 30 -1.76 -11.21 6.83
N GLU A 31 -3.01 -11.66 7.02
CA GLU A 31 -3.70 -12.60 6.13
C GLU A 31 -3.87 -12.03 4.71
N VAL A 32 -4.12 -10.71 4.57
CA VAL A 32 -4.13 -10.03 3.26
C VAL A 32 -2.78 -10.19 2.57
N VAL A 33 -1.67 -9.91 3.26
CA VAL A 33 -0.32 -10.00 2.67
C VAL A 33 0.01 -11.44 2.27
N GLU A 34 -0.28 -12.41 3.13
CA GLU A 34 -0.09 -13.83 2.86
C GLU A 34 -0.94 -14.31 1.67
N SER A 35 -2.21 -13.89 1.61
CA SER A 35 -3.13 -14.23 0.51
C SER A 35 -2.69 -13.60 -0.82
N LEU A 36 -2.26 -12.33 -0.80
CA LEU A 36 -1.68 -11.68 -1.98
C LEU A 36 -0.43 -12.44 -2.46
N ARG A 37 0.46 -12.83 -1.55
CA ARG A 37 1.67 -13.60 -1.86
C ARG A 37 1.33 -14.95 -2.47
N GLY A 38 0.49 -15.74 -1.80
CA GLY A 38 0.10 -17.08 -2.22
C GLY A 38 -0.63 -17.11 -3.57
N ARG A 39 -1.25 -15.99 -3.97
CA ARG A 39 -1.94 -15.83 -5.26
C ARG A 39 -1.10 -15.13 -6.33
N GLY A 40 0.16 -14.80 -6.05
CA GLY A 40 1.04 -14.09 -6.97
C GLY A 40 0.61 -12.65 -7.26
N ALA A 41 -0.22 -12.05 -6.41
CA ALA A 41 -0.74 -10.69 -6.52
C ALA A 41 0.03 -9.67 -5.66
N LEU A 42 0.99 -10.11 -4.83
CA LEU A 42 1.93 -9.25 -4.13
C LEU A 42 3.03 -8.79 -5.10
N LEU A 43 2.79 -7.67 -5.78
CA LEU A 43 3.68 -7.14 -6.82
C LEU A 43 4.99 -6.58 -6.25
N ALA A 44 4.93 -6.04 -5.03
CA ALA A 44 6.10 -5.68 -4.25
C ALA A 44 5.76 -5.73 -2.75
N SER A 45 6.80 -6.01 -1.96
CA SER A 45 6.77 -5.98 -0.50
C SER A 45 8.04 -5.28 -0.05
N LEU A 46 7.87 -4.14 0.64
CA LEU A 46 8.99 -3.35 1.16
C LEU A 46 8.98 -3.42 2.68
N VAL A 47 10.14 -3.64 3.26
CA VAL A 47 10.35 -3.71 4.71
C VAL A 47 11.24 -2.57 5.18
N ALA A 48 10.97 -2.09 6.39
CA ALA A 48 11.82 -1.16 7.11
C ALA A 48 12.54 -1.90 8.25
N LEU A 49 13.87 -1.84 8.26
CA LEU A 49 14.71 -2.48 9.26
C LEU A 49 15.36 -1.46 10.20
N VAL A 50 15.39 -1.80 11.49
CA VAL A 50 16.19 -1.12 12.52
C VAL A 50 17.03 -2.16 13.26
N ARG A 51 18.36 -2.06 13.16
CA ARG A 51 19.30 -3.05 13.73
C ARG A 51 18.91 -4.49 13.35
N ASP A 52 18.71 -4.70 12.05
CA ASP A 52 18.37 -6.00 11.43
C ASP A 52 17.02 -6.61 11.83
N ARG A 53 16.20 -5.90 12.63
CA ARG A 53 14.80 -6.26 12.88
C ARG A 53 13.88 -5.54 11.91
N ILE A 54 12.97 -6.27 11.28
CA ILE A 54 11.86 -5.68 10.53
C ILE A 54 10.91 -5.02 11.53
N VAL A 55 10.66 -3.73 11.34
CA VAL A 55 9.82 -2.89 12.21
C VAL A 55 8.73 -2.16 11.44
N GLY A 56 8.64 -2.38 10.13
CA GLY A 56 7.61 -1.81 9.29
C GLY A 56 7.55 -2.50 7.93
N HIS A 57 6.40 -2.44 7.29
CA HIS A 57 6.15 -3.09 6.02
C HIS A 57 5.09 -2.32 5.21
N VAL A 58 5.21 -2.34 3.88
CA VAL A 58 4.16 -1.91 2.94
C VAL A 58 4.06 -2.86 1.76
N ALA A 59 2.83 -3.26 1.43
CA ALA A 59 2.53 -4.08 0.25
C ALA A 59 2.04 -3.24 -0.94
N LEU A 60 2.35 -3.75 -2.14
CA LEU A 60 1.87 -3.27 -3.42
C LEU A 60 1.10 -4.41 -4.12
N SER A 61 -0.13 -4.14 -4.55
CA SER A 61 -0.98 -5.13 -5.23
C SER A 61 -1.75 -4.51 -6.40
N PRO A 62 -2.17 -5.30 -7.41
CA PRO A 62 -2.90 -4.76 -8.56
C PRO A 62 -4.32 -4.32 -8.15
N VAL A 63 -4.83 -3.35 -8.89
CA VAL A 63 -6.19 -2.82 -8.75
C VAL A 63 -6.87 -2.76 -10.11
N GLU A 64 -8.13 -3.15 -10.15
CA GLU A 64 -9.01 -2.99 -11.31
C GLU A 64 -9.77 -1.66 -11.19
N VAL A 65 -9.98 -1.00 -12.33
CA VAL A 65 -10.77 0.24 -12.42
C VAL A 65 -11.76 0.12 -13.57
N GLY A 66 -13.06 0.21 -13.29
CA GLY A 66 -14.10 0.21 -14.32
C GLY A 66 -14.07 -1.01 -15.24
N GLY A 67 -13.71 -2.19 -14.70
CA GLY A 67 -13.55 -3.42 -15.48
C GLY A 67 -12.20 -3.56 -16.21
N MET A 68 -11.29 -2.59 -16.09
CA MET A 68 -9.93 -2.67 -16.65
C MET A 68 -8.96 -3.29 -15.63
N PRO A 69 -8.47 -4.52 -15.85
CA PRO A 69 -7.56 -5.18 -14.91
C PRO A 69 -6.22 -4.48 -14.86
N ARG A 70 -5.61 -4.39 -13.66
CA ARG A 70 -4.27 -3.82 -13.42
C ARG A 70 -4.13 -2.36 -13.91
N ALA A 71 -5.22 -1.60 -13.93
CA ALA A 71 -5.22 -0.19 -14.30
C ALA A 71 -4.55 0.71 -13.26
N ALA A 72 -4.47 0.26 -12.01
CA ALA A 72 -3.78 0.93 -10.92
C ALA A 72 -3.11 -0.08 -9.98
N VAL A 73 -2.41 0.43 -8.97
CA VAL A 73 -1.88 -0.37 -7.87
C VAL A 73 -2.34 0.20 -6.52
N ALA A 74 -2.52 -0.67 -5.54
CA ALA A 74 -2.86 -0.27 -4.18
C ALA A 74 -1.58 -0.10 -3.34
N LEU A 75 -1.55 0.94 -2.52
CA LEU A 75 -0.64 1.05 -1.38
C LEU A 75 -1.34 0.46 -0.16
N GLY A 76 -0.92 -0.72 0.27
CA GLY A 76 -1.41 -1.30 1.52
C GLY A 76 -1.46 -2.83 1.55
N PRO A 77 -1.54 -3.43 2.75
CA PRO A 77 -1.49 -2.75 4.04
C PRO A 77 -0.12 -2.13 4.35
N LEU A 78 -0.14 -1.03 5.12
CA LEU A 78 1.05 -0.31 5.63
C LEU A 78 1.07 -0.44 7.14
N ALA A 79 2.13 -1.02 7.69
CA ALA A 79 2.30 -1.21 9.13
C ALA A 79 3.66 -0.71 9.61
N VAL A 80 3.68 -0.23 10.85
CA VAL A 80 4.90 0.03 11.63
C VAL A 80 4.66 -0.54 13.02
N ASP A 81 5.61 -1.30 13.52
CA ASP A 81 5.58 -1.87 14.88
C ASP A 81 5.31 -0.74 15.89
N PRO A 82 4.36 -0.90 16.83
CA PRO A 82 3.99 0.12 17.81
C PRO A 82 5.19 0.75 18.55
N ASP A 83 6.22 -0.03 18.86
CA ASP A 83 7.42 0.44 19.56
C ASP A 83 8.28 1.39 18.71
N TYR A 84 7.97 1.50 17.41
CA TYR A 84 8.68 2.29 16.40
C TYR A 84 7.79 3.34 15.71
N GLN A 85 6.50 3.42 16.05
CA GLN A 85 5.58 4.43 15.54
C GLN A 85 5.96 5.86 16.00
N GLY A 86 5.45 6.87 15.28
CA GLY A 86 5.76 8.28 15.57
C GLY A 86 7.19 8.72 15.23
N ARG A 87 8.00 7.84 14.62
CA ARG A 87 9.41 8.11 14.26
C ARG A 87 9.66 8.34 12.77
N GLY A 88 8.60 8.55 11.99
CA GLY A 88 8.68 8.80 10.54
C GLY A 88 8.88 7.56 9.66
N ILE A 89 8.97 6.34 10.22
CA ILE A 89 9.18 5.10 9.43
C ILE A 89 8.07 4.87 8.40
N GLY A 90 6.81 5.10 8.77
CA GLY A 90 5.69 4.97 7.84
C GLY A 90 5.80 5.94 6.65
N ALA A 91 6.32 7.14 6.86
CA ALA A 91 6.55 8.08 5.77
C ALA A 91 7.69 7.64 4.85
N LEU A 92 8.80 7.16 5.43
CA LEU A 92 9.90 6.59 4.66
C LEU A 92 9.44 5.39 3.81
N LEU A 93 8.55 4.54 4.33
CA LEU A 93 7.97 3.42 3.58
C LEU A 93 7.10 3.89 2.41
N VAL A 94 6.26 4.91 2.61
CA VAL A 94 5.44 5.49 1.53
C VAL A 94 6.33 6.12 0.46
N ASP A 95 7.36 6.87 0.85
CA ASP A 95 8.30 7.47 -0.10
C ASP A 95 9.01 6.38 -0.93
N ALA A 96 9.51 5.34 -0.27
CA ALA A 96 10.16 4.21 -0.94
C ALA A 96 9.20 3.44 -1.86
N PHE A 97 7.94 3.25 -1.44
CA PHE A 97 6.88 2.66 -2.25
C PHE A 97 6.66 3.49 -3.53
N LEU A 98 6.51 4.80 -3.42
CA LEU A 98 6.29 5.67 -4.58
C LEU A 98 7.51 5.71 -5.51
N GLN A 99 8.73 5.67 -4.97
CA GLN A 99 9.93 5.51 -5.80
C GLN A 99 9.94 4.16 -6.53
N HIS A 100 9.52 3.08 -5.86
CA HIS A 100 9.39 1.76 -6.48
C HIS A 100 8.38 1.79 -7.63
N CYS A 101 7.20 2.42 -7.44
CA CYS A 101 6.22 2.63 -8.50
C CYS A 101 6.80 3.39 -9.70
N ARG A 102 7.57 4.47 -9.47
CA ARG A 102 8.22 5.24 -10.56
C ARG A 102 9.20 4.39 -11.37
N VAL A 103 10.05 3.60 -10.69
CA VAL A 103 11.02 2.72 -11.35
C VAL A 103 10.33 1.62 -12.17
N ARG A 104 9.15 1.18 -11.73
CA ARG A 104 8.35 0.16 -12.42
C ARG A 104 7.37 0.72 -13.46
N ASP A 105 7.37 2.04 -13.68
CA ASP A 105 6.43 2.72 -14.58
C ASP A 105 4.94 2.43 -14.24
N GLU A 106 4.63 2.27 -12.95
CA GLU A 106 3.25 2.16 -12.50
C GLU A 106 2.58 3.55 -12.65
N GLY A 107 1.39 3.59 -13.23
CA GLY A 107 0.74 4.85 -13.60
C GLY A 107 0.05 5.56 -12.43
N LEU A 108 -0.84 4.83 -11.76
CA LEU A 108 -1.74 5.34 -10.73
C LEU A 108 -1.65 4.49 -9.46
N VAL A 109 -1.54 5.16 -8.32
CA VAL A 109 -1.59 4.52 -6.99
C VAL A 109 -2.88 4.95 -6.29
N VAL A 110 -3.59 3.99 -5.71
CA VAL A 110 -4.75 4.24 -4.86
C VAL A 110 -4.48 3.79 -3.43
N VAL A 111 -5.14 4.44 -2.47
CA VAL A 111 -5.02 4.11 -1.05
C VAL A 111 -6.33 4.41 -0.32
N LEU A 112 -6.64 3.57 0.66
CA LEU A 112 -7.72 3.81 1.60
C LEU A 112 -7.13 4.19 2.97
N GLY A 113 -7.41 5.39 3.47
CA GLY A 113 -6.99 5.80 4.81
C GLY A 113 -7.09 7.29 5.08
N TYR A 114 -6.43 7.76 6.15
CA TYR A 114 -6.62 9.12 6.65
C TYR A 114 -6.09 10.20 5.68
N PRO A 115 -6.92 11.15 5.21
CA PRO A 115 -6.50 12.16 4.24
C PRO A 115 -5.34 13.05 4.69
N GLY A 116 -5.32 13.45 5.97
CA GLY A 116 -4.23 14.26 6.52
C GLY A 116 -2.88 13.53 6.55
N TYR A 117 -2.89 12.19 6.58
CA TYR A 117 -1.66 11.39 6.53
C TYR A 117 -1.15 11.27 5.09
N TYR A 118 -2.01 10.86 4.16
CA TYR A 118 -1.61 10.57 2.78
C TYR A 118 -1.47 11.82 1.90
N GLY A 119 -2.23 12.89 2.17
CA GLY A 119 -2.13 14.14 1.44
C GLY A 119 -0.74 14.80 1.49
N ARG A 120 0.06 14.51 2.52
CA ARG A 120 1.45 14.97 2.63
C ARG A 120 2.37 14.41 1.55
N PHE A 121 2.00 13.29 0.92
CA PHE A 121 2.74 12.68 -0.19
C PHE A 121 2.15 13.05 -1.56
N GLY A 122 1.12 13.91 -1.59
CA GLY A 122 0.46 14.36 -2.82
C GLY A 122 -0.81 13.59 -3.19
N PHE A 123 -1.23 12.61 -2.39
CA PHE A 123 -2.53 11.95 -2.60
C PHE A 123 -3.68 12.95 -2.47
N VAL A 124 -4.70 12.78 -3.30
CA VAL A 124 -5.92 13.58 -3.29
C VAL A 124 -7.14 12.66 -3.30
N PRO A 125 -8.34 13.13 -2.94
CA PRO A 125 -9.56 12.32 -3.06
C PRO A 125 -9.69 11.72 -4.47
N ALA A 126 -9.90 10.41 -4.55
CA ALA A 126 -9.87 9.67 -5.82
C ALA A 126 -11.01 10.06 -6.77
N GLU A 127 -12.09 10.62 -6.23
CA GLU A 127 -13.21 11.21 -6.98
C GLU A 127 -12.77 12.28 -7.98
N ARG A 128 -11.63 12.95 -7.75
CA ARG A 128 -11.06 13.92 -8.70
C ARG A 128 -10.67 13.31 -10.04
N PHE A 129 -10.44 11.99 -10.04
CA PHE A 129 -10.16 11.18 -11.22
C PHE A 129 -11.38 10.36 -11.66
N GLY A 130 -12.57 10.61 -11.10
CA GLY A 130 -13.77 9.82 -11.38
C GLY A 130 -13.76 8.41 -10.79
N LEU A 131 -12.88 8.15 -9.82
CA LEU A 131 -12.70 6.84 -9.19
C LEU A 131 -13.47 6.77 -7.87
N HIS A 132 -14.15 5.66 -7.62
CA HIS A 132 -14.86 5.43 -6.37
C HIS A 132 -14.64 4.01 -5.85
N TYR A 133 -14.59 3.87 -4.53
CA TYR A 133 -14.49 2.60 -3.84
C TYR A 133 -15.57 2.54 -2.76
N ARG A 134 -16.65 1.78 -3.02
CA ARG A 134 -17.79 1.65 -2.10
C ARG A 134 -18.26 3.04 -1.60
N ASP A 135 -18.53 3.16 -0.30
CA ASP A 135 -18.92 4.38 0.40
C ASP A 135 -17.75 5.06 1.13
N ALA A 136 -16.50 4.81 0.71
CA ALA A 136 -15.30 5.26 1.42
C ALA A 136 -15.09 6.79 1.47
N GLY A 137 -15.79 7.55 0.61
CA GLY A 137 -15.68 9.01 0.54
C GLY A 137 -14.24 9.50 0.42
N GLU A 138 -13.89 10.56 1.17
CA GLU A 138 -12.56 11.18 1.13
C GLU A 138 -11.41 10.29 1.62
N ALA A 139 -11.71 9.20 2.35
CA ALA A 139 -10.69 8.26 2.77
C ALA A 139 -10.07 7.51 1.57
N PHE A 140 -10.83 7.36 0.48
CA PHE A 140 -10.32 6.79 -0.76
C PHE A 140 -9.62 7.85 -1.60
N GLN A 141 -8.32 7.69 -1.75
CA GLN A 141 -7.42 8.68 -2.33
C GLN A 141 -6.59 8.05 -3.45
N ALA A 142 -6.14 8.89 -4.38
CA ALA A 142 -5.29 8.48 -5.49
C ALA A 142 -4.16 9.48 -5.75
N LEU A 143 -3.09 8.98 -6.36
CA LEU A 143 -1.92 9.74 -6.80
C LEU A 143 -1.48 9.21 -8.17
N GLU A 144 -1.43 10.09 -9.16
CA GLU A 144 -0.71 9.82 -10.40
C GLU A 144 0.79 9.82 -10.12
N VAL A 145 1.42 8.65 -10.26
CA VAL A 145 2.89 8.53 -10.21
C VAL A 145 3.49 8.96 -11.54
N ARG A 146 2.79 8.65 -12.65
CA ARG A 146 3.04 9.19 -13.98
C ARG A 146 1.92 10.18 -14.34
N PRO A 147 2.24 11.44 -14.67
CA PRO A 147 1.23 12.43 -15.04
C PRO A 147 0.33 11.95 -16.19
N GLY A 148 -0.97 12.16 -16.06
CA GLY A 148 -1.97 11.76 -17.07
C GLY A 148 -2.30 10.26 -17.09
N ALA A 149 -1.76 9.46 -16.16
CA ALA A 149 -2.07 8.04 -16.09
C ALA A 149 -3.53 7.71 -15.75
N ALA A 150 -4.27 8.65 -15.17
CA ALA A 150 -5.70 8.51 -14.91
C ALA A 150 -6.57 8.94 -16.11
N GLU A 151 -6.00 9.49 -17.19
CA GLU A 151 -6.78 9.87 -18.36
C GLU A 151 -7.49 8.66 -18.97
N GLY A 152 -8.81 8.75 -19.11
CA GLY A 152 -9.64 7.67 -19.63
C GLY A 152 -9.96 6.57 -18.60
N LEU A 153 -9.40 6.64 -17.38
CA LEU A 153 -9.85 5.82 -16.26
C LEU A 153 -11.00 6.52 -15.52
N ALA A 154 -12.06 5.78 -15.25
CA ALA A 154 -13.16 6.22 -14.40
C ALA A 154 -13.97 5.00 -13.96
N GLY A 155 -14.68 5.12 -12.84
CA GLY A 155 -15.63 4.11 -12.38
C GLY A 155 -15.23 3.44 -11.07
N GLU A 156 -15.88 2.29 -10.83
CA GLU A 156 -15.71 1.54 -9.60
C GLU A 156 -14.32 0.90 -9.55
N VAL A 157 -13.69 1.01 -8.39
CA VAL A 157 -12.38 0.43 -8.11
C VAL A 157 -12.59 -0.89 -7.39
N HIS A 158 -11.94 -1.95 -7.89
CA HIS A 158 -11.93 -3.25 -7.22
C HIS A 158 -10.50 -3.60 -6.81
N TYR A 159 -10.31 -3.73 -5.49
CA TYR A 159 -9.11 -4.30 -4.93
C TYR A 159 -9.08 -5.80 -5.19
N HIS A 160 -7.89 -6.41 -5.10
CA HIS A 160 -7.76 -7.85 -5.19
C HIS A 160 -8.64 -8.55 -4.13
N PRO A 161 -9.27 -9.71 -4.40
CA PRO A 161 -10.13 -10.40 -3.42
C PRO A 161 -9.45 -10.81 -2.11
N ALA A 162 -8.11 -10.71 -2.04
CA ALA A 162 -7.37 -10.87 -0.79
C ALA A 162 -7.75 -9.83 0.28
N PHE A 163 -8.32 -8.69 -0.12
CA PHE A 163 -8.82 -7.64 0.78
C PHE A 163 -10.25 -7.89 1.27
N ASP A 164 -10.93 -8.95 0.80
CA ASP A 164 -12.28 -9.26 1.26
C ASP A 164 -12.26 -9.76 2.71
N GLY A 165 -12.92 -9.03 3.62
CA GLY A 165 -13.00 -9.37 5.05
C GLY A 165 -11.90 -8.75 5.93
N ALA A 166 -10.99 -7.97 5.34
CA ALA A 166 -10.02 -7.16 6.07
C ALA A 166 -10.61 -5.83 6.57
#